data_AF-A0A6A3J0I9-F1
#
_entry.id   AF-A0A6A3J0I9-F1
#
_cell.length_a   1.000
_cell.length_b   1.000
_cell.length_c   1.000
_cell.angle_alpha   90.00
_cell.angle_beta   90.00
_cell.angle_gamma   90.00
#
_symmetry.space_group_name_H-M   'P 1'
#
loop_
_entity.id
_entity.type
_entity.pdbx_description
1 polymer ?
#
loop_
_entity_poly.entity_id
_entity_poly.type
_entity_poly.pdbx_seq_one_letter_code
_entity_poly.pdbx_strand_id
1 'polypeptide(L)'
;MPPVGKGGGDYFTTGNLLNTGRSYDLSSMVSNVIKVLPMFYSDTATTEKARDFWEMFEAHTVHLPDQSRLLVFRQKLTGRTAERWWNNSTIRTFATLKVRFHDLFPSRTADELRERLQTTKRERSESIE
;
A
#
# COMPACT_ATOMS: atom_id res chain seq x y z
N MET A 1 -43.54 -44.79 32.70
CA MET A 1 -43.59 -43.92 33.90
C MET A 1 -42.17 -43.85 34.48
N PRO A 2 -41.72 -42.70 35.04
CA PRO A 2 -40.40 -42.09 34.80
C PRO A 2 -39.37 -42.37 35.94
N PRO A 3 -38.13 -41.80 35.98
CA PRO A 3 -37.92 -40.36 36.17
C PRO A 3 -36.92 -39.68 35.21
N VAL A 4 -37.13 -38.36 35.16
CA VAL A 4 -36.34 -37.26 34.61
C VAL A 4 -34.86 -37.28 35.02
N GLY A 5 -33.98 -36.99 34.07
CA GLY A 5 -32.55 -36.73 34.29
C GLY A 5 -32.03 -35.74 33.25
N LYS A 6 -32.45 -34.47 33.36
CA LYS A 6 -31.96 -33.37 32.52
C LYS A 6 -30.75 -32.76 33.22
N GLY A 7 -29.57 -33.23 32.86
CA GLY A 7 -28.29 -32.69 33.30
C GLY A 7 -27.28 -32.79 32.16
N GLY A 8 -26.68 -31.67 31.79
CA GLY A 8 -25.62 -31.65 30.77
C GLY A 8 -25.45 -30.27 30.18
N GLY A 9 -24.63 -29.47 30.85
CA GLY A 9 -24.42 -28.06 30.58
C GLY A 9 -24.07 -27.70 29.15
N ASP A 10 -24.50 -26.50 28.81
CA ASP A 10 -24.11 -25.68 27.70
C ASP A 10 -22.58 -25.64 27.51
N TYR A 11 -22.08 -26.29 26.45
CA TYR A 11 -20.85 -25.87 25.80
C TYR A 11 -21.24 -25.18 24.50
N PHE A 12 -21.65 -23.91 24.64
CA PHE A 12 -21.54 -22.97 23.55
C PHE A 12 -20.07 -22.93 23.12
N THR A 13 -19.76 -23.53 21.97
CA THR A 13 -18.49 -23.37 21.28
C THR A 13 -18.44 -21.93 20.71
N THR A 14 -18.29 -20.95 21.58
CA THR A 14 -18.07 -19.53 21.26
C THR A 14 -16.59 -19.30 20.93
N GLY A 15 -16.06 -20.08 19.99
CA GLY A 15 -14.69 -19.97 19.49
C GLY A 15 -14.60 -19.55 18.01
N ASN A 16 -15.64 -19.87 17.21
CA ASN A 16 -15.59 -19.70 15.76
C ASN A 16 -16.40 -18.52 15.19
N LEU A 17 -17.33 -17.91 15.95
CA LEU A 17 -18.12 -16.79 15.43
C LEU A 17 -17.30 -15.49 15.35
N LEU A 18 -16.40 -15.25 16.30
CA LEU A 18 -15.61 -14.01 16.36
C LEU A 18 -14.52 -13.94 15.28
N ASN A 19 -13.99 -15.09 14.83
CA ASN A 19 -12.95 -15.15 13.80
C ASN A 19 -13.55 -14.97 12.39
N THR A 20 -14.67 -15.63 12.12
CA THR A 20 -15.43 -15.47 10.87
C THR A 20 -15.93 -14.02 10.73
N GLY A 21 -16.43 -13.46 11.85
CA GLY A 21 -16.60 -12.05 12.18
C GLY A 21 -15.60 -11.08 11.52
N ARG A 22 -14.39 -11.11 12.06
CA ARG A 22 -13.31 -10.20 11.63
C ARG A 22 -12.86 -10.45 10.19
N SER A 23 -12.97 -11.68 9.70
CA SER A 23 -12.51 -12.05 8.37
C SER A 23 -13.37 -11.44 7.26
N TYR A 24 -14.70 -11.42 7.42
CA TYR A 24 -15.58 -10.74 6.47
C TYR A 24 -15.43 -9.22 6.55
N ASP A 25 -15.23 -8.68 7.76
CA ASP A 25 -15.03 -7.24 8.00
C ASP A 25 -13.74 -6.75 7.33
N LEU A 26 -12.63 -7.47 7.54
CA LEU A 26 -11.33 -7.16 6.92
C LEU A 26 -11.38 -7.23 5.39
N SER A 27 -12.04 -8.26 4.83
CA SER A 27 -12.17 -8.40 3.38
C SER A 27 -12.98 -7.24 2.78
N SER A 28 -14.07 -6.85 3.44
CA SER A 28 -14.89 -5.70 3.03
C SER A 28 -14.13 -4.38 3.13
N MET A 29 -13.38 -4.15 4.23
CA MET A 29 -12.54 -2.96 4.40
C MET A 29 -11.46 -2.88 3.33
N VAL A 30 -10.72 -3.96 3.09
CA VAL A 30 -9.70 -4.05 2.04
C VAL A 30 -10.31 -3.76 0.67
N SER A 31 -11.47 -4.34 0.37
CA SER A 31 -12.17 -4.13 -0.90
C SER A 31 -12.65 -2.68 -1.06
N ASN A 32 -13.16 -2.07 0.00
CA ASN A 32 -13.56 -0.66 0.00
C ASN A 32 -12.35 0.27 -0.22
N VAL A 33 -11.25 0.02 0.50
CA VAL A 33 -10.00 0.77 0.34
C VAL A 33 -9.44 0.66 -1.08
N ILE A 34 -9.49 -0.53 -1.67
CA ILE A 34 -9.11 -0.74 -3.07
C ILE A 34 -10.05 0.02 -4.02
N LYS A 35 -11.33 0.17 -3.72
CA LYS A 35 -12.22 0.95 -4.60
C LYS A 35 -11.92 2.45 -4.56
N VAL A 36 -11.60 3.00 -3.39
CA VAL A 36 -11.38 4.45 -3.21
C VAL A 36 -9.96 4.90 -3.56
N LEU A 37 -8.95 4.04 -3.40
CA LEU A 37 -7.58 4.41 -3.70
C LEU A 37 -7.33 4.47 -5.22
N PRO A 38 -6.66 5.51 -5.73
CA PRO A 38 -6.26 5.57 -7.13
C PRO A 38 -5.23 4.49 -7.47
N MET A 39 -5.15 4.09 -8.74
CA MET A 39 -4.06 3.26 -9.23
C MET A 39 -2.76 4.08 -9.30
N PHE A 40 -1.66 3.45 -8.91
CA PHE A 40 -0.35 4.07 -8.93
C PHE A 40 0.47 3.55 -10.11
N TYR A 41 0.73 4.42 -11.08
CA TYR A 41 1.46 4.09 -12.31
C TYR A 41 2.94 4.44 -12.16
N SER A 42 3.79 3.45 -11.94
CA SER A 42 5.23 3.68 -11.69
C SER A 42 5.99 4.22 -12.89
N ASP A 43 5.44 4.05 -14.10
CA ASP A 43 6.09 4.45 -15.35
C ASP A 43 6.08 5.98 -15.52
N THR A 44 4.99 6.61 -15.07
CA THR A 44 4.74 8.06 -15.18
C THR A 44 4.70 8.79 -13.83
N ALA A 45 4.87 8.06 -12.71
CA ALA A 45 4.85 8.65 -11.38
C ALA A 45 6.10 9.50 -11.12
N THR A 46 5.87 10.77 -10.80
CA THR A 46 6.85 11.68 -10.22
C THR A 46 6.92 11.50 -8.70
N THR A 47 7.97 12.01 -8.04
CA THR A 47 8.09 11.95 -6.57
C THR A 47 6.93 12.62 -5.85
N GLU A 48 6.38 13.70 -6.40
CA GLU A 48 5.20 14.38 -5.84
C GLU A 48 3.97 13.47 -5.89
N LYS A 49 3.69 12.83 -7.04
CA LYS A 49 2.60 11.84 -7.15
C LYS A 49 2.79 10.63 -6.25
N ALA A 50 4.02 10.19 -6.05
CA ALA A 50 4.34 9.08 -5.15
C ALA A 50 4.07 9.45 -3.68
N ARG A 51 4.40 10.69 -3.27
CA ARG A 51 4.09 11.19 -1.93
C ARG A 51 2.60 11.31 -1.70
N ASP A 52 1.88 11.95 -2.61
CA ASP A 52 0.43 12.12 -2.54
C ASP A 52 -0.29 10.77 -2.45
N PHE A 53 0.10 9.81 -3.31
CA PHE A 53 -0.40 8.44 -3.24
C PHE A 53 -0.09 7.77 -1.90
N TRP A 54 1.13 7.92 -1.37
CA TRP A 54 1.52 7.33 -0.10
C TRP A 54 0.71 7.89 1.07
N GLU A 55 0.51 9.20 1.13
CA GLU A 55 -0.31 9.86 2.17
C GLU A 55 -1.76 9.36 2.11
N MET A 56 -2.35 9.32 0.91
CA MET A 56 -3.71 8.80 0.71
C MET A 56 -3.80 7.33 1.11
N PHE A 57 -2.81 6.52 0.72
CA PHE A 57 -2.72 5.11 1.08
C PHE A 57 -2.63 4.91 2.60
N GLU A 58 -1.76 5.65 3.29
CA GLU A 58 -1.56 5.54 4.73
C GLU A 58 -2.83 5.93 5.50
N ALA A 59 -3.48 7.03 5.10
CA ALA A 59 -4.74 7.48 5.69
C ALA A 59 -5.88 6.45 5.52
N HIS A 60 -6.00 5.85 4.32
CA HIS A 60 -7.05 4.87 4.04
C HIS A 60 -6.76 3.48 4.60
N THR A 61 -5.51 3.17 4.95
CA THR A 61 -5.12 1.84 5.43
C THR A 61 -4.75 1.82 6.90
N VAL A 62 -4.84 2.94 7.63
CA VAL A 62 -4.47 3.07 9.05
C VAL A 62 -5.19 2.06 9.98
N HIS A 63 -6.39 1.64 9.63
CA HIS A 63 -7.19 0.66 10.38
C HIS A 63 -6.93 -0.80 9.95
N LEU A 64 -6.14 -1.02 8.90
CA LEU A 64 -5.81 -2.34 8.38
C LEU A 64 -4.52 -2.88 9.01
N PRO A 65 -4.39 -4.20 9.20
CA PRO A 65 -3.14 -4.82 9.60
C PRO A 65 -2.10 -4.73 8.48
N ASP A 66 -0.81 -4.70 8.84
CA ASP A 66 0.31 -4.51 7.90
C ASP A 66 0.24 -5.44 6.69
N GLN A 67 -0.10 -6.71 6.92
CA GLN A 67 -0.19 -7.72 5.86
C GLN A 67 -1.26 -7.36 4.82
N SER A 68 -2.42 -6.83 5.25
CA SER A 68 -3.46 -6.35 4.35
C SER A 68 -3.02 -5.10 3.60
N ARG A 69 -2.27 -4.19 4.25
CA ARG A 69 -1.70 -3.01 3.58
C ARG A 69 -0.77 -3.42 2.45
N LEU A 70 0.12 -4.38 2.66
CA LEU A 70 1.02 -4.88 1.62
C LEU A 70 0.26 -5.41 0.41
N LEU A 71 -0.84 -6.15 0.63
CA LEU A 71 -1.68 -6.68 -0.44
C LEU A 71 -2.42 -5.59 -1.20
N VAL A 72 -3.02 -4.61 -0.51
CA VAL A 72 -3.66 -3.44 -1.13
C VAL A 72 -2.65 -2.68 -1.97
N PHE A 73 -1.47 -2.43 -1.42
CA PHE A 73 -0.41 -1.72 -2.12
C PHE A 73 0.00 -2.46 -3.40
N ARG A 74 0.21 -3.78 -3.33
CA ARG A 74 0.55 -4.60 -4.50
C ARG A 74 -0.55 -4.54 -5.57
N GLN A 75 -1.83 -4.48 -5.20
CA GLN A 75 -2.93 -4.34 -6.15
C GLN A 75 -3.04 -2.93 -6.76
N LYS A 76 -2.58 -1.90 -6.05
CA LYS A 76 -2.55 -0.52 -6.55
C LYS A 76 -1.31 -0.18 -7.35
N LEU A 77 -0.26 -0.98 -7.20
CA LEU A 77 1.00 -0.83 -7.90
C LEU A 77 0.89 -1.36 -9.33
N THR A 78 0.93 -0.45 -10.31
CA THR A 78 0.90 -0.78 -11.74
C THR A 78 2.15 -0.25 -12.43
N GLY A 79 2.77 -1.09 -13.27
CA GLY A 79 3.88 -0.68 -14.14
C GLY A 79 5.12 -1.56 -13.98
N ARG A 80 5.79 -1.83 -15.10
CA ARG A 80 6.92 -2.79 -15.17
C ARG A 80 8.03 -2.47 -14.17
N THR A 81 8.36 -1.20 -13.99
CA THR A 81 9.41 -0.77 -13.06
C THR A 81 9.08 -1.11 -11.62
N ALA A 82 7.87 -0.75 -11.17
CA ALA A 82 7.46 -1.06 -9.81
C ALA A 82 7.19 -2.55 -9.58
N GLU A 83 6.71 -3.28 -10.58
CA GLU A 83 6.59 -4.73 -10.49
C GLU A 83 7.94 -5.41 -10.37
N ARG A 84 8.92 -5.02 -11.19
CA ARG A 84 10.29 -5.55 -11.11
C ARG A 84 10.94 -5.24 -9.77
N TRP A 85 10.76 -4.00 -9.29
CA TRP A 85 11.22 -3.57 -7.98
C TRP A 85 10.57 -4.34 -6.84
N TRP A 86 9.24 -4.55 -6.89
CA TRP A 86 8.52 -5.33 -5.89
C TRP A 86 9.01 -6.77 -5.82
N ASN A 87 9.26 -7.40 -6.98
CA ASN A 87 9.78 -8.77 -7.02
C ASN A 87 11.23 -8.86 -6.50
N ASN A 88 12.05 -7.83 -6.70
CA ASN A 88 13.43 -7.80 -6.17
C ASN A 88 13.49 -7.37 -4.69
N SER A 89 12.51 -6.61 -4.22
CA SER A 89 12.48 -6.09 -2.86
C SER A 89 11.84 -7.11 -1.93
N THR A 90 12.61 -7.64 -0.98
CA THR A 90 12.07 -8.54 0.05
C THR A 90 11.26 -7.76 1.10
N ILE A 91 10.06 -7.32 0.71
CA ILE A 91 9.16 -6.52 1.55
C ILE A 91 8.32 -7.46 2.42
N ARG A 92 8.66 -7.57 3.70
CA ARG A 92 7.95 -8.43 4.67
C ARG A 92 7.05 -7.66 5.64
N THR A 93 7.28 -6.36 5.79
CA THR A 93 6.57 -5.50 6.75
C THR A 93 6.27 -4.14 6.13
N PHE A 94 5.25 -3.46 6.66
CA PHE A 94 4.87 -2.13 6.20
C PHE A 94 5.98 -1.09 6.41
N ALA A 95 6.73 -1.19 7.51
CA ALA A 95 7.88 -0.31 7.76
C ALA A 95 8.96 -0.43 6.66
N THR A 96 9.30 -1.68 6.27
CA THR A 96 10.25 -1.93 5.17
C THR A 96 9.71 -1.42 3.84
N LEU A 97 8.40 -1.58 3.60
CA LEU A 97 7.74 -1.01 2.41
C LEU A 97 7.92 0.51 2.36
N LYS A 98 7.63 1.21 3.46
CA LYS A 98 7.73 2.67 3.54
C LYS A 98 9.14 3.16 3.20
N VAL A 99 10.16 2.59 3.85
CA VAL A 99 11.56 2.96 3.60
C VAL A 99 11.95 2.71 2.14
N ARG A 100 11.63 1.53 1.60
CA ARG A 100 12.01 1.19 0.22
C ARG A 100 11.25 2.00 -0.83
N PHE A 101 9.98 2.30 -0.58
CA PHE A 101 9.18 3.16 -1.44
C PHE A 101 9.77 4.58 -1.48
N HIS A 102 10.10 5.14 -0.31
CA HIS A 102 10.77 6.44 -0.22
C HIS A 102 12.22 6.43 -0.72
N ASP A 103 12.86 5.29 -0.96
CA ASP A 103 14.19 5.18 -1.57
C ASP A 103 14.13 5.12 -3.11
N LEU A 104 13.05 4.51 -3.64
CA LEU A 104 12.82 4.37 -5.08
C LEU A 104 12.55 5.70 -5.79
N PHE A 105 11.73 6.57 -5.19
CA PHE A 105 11.29 7.83 -5.81
C PHE A 105 12.29 9.01 -5.76
N PRO A 106 13.05 9.28 -4.68
CA PRO A 106 14.00 10.39 -4.66
C PRO A 106 15.09 10.24 -5.73
N SER A 107 15.41 9.00 -6.12
CA SER A 107 16.38 8.70 -7.18
C SER A 107 15.93 9.20 -8.56
N ARG A 108 14.61 9.22 -8.85
CA ARG A 108 14.08 9.83 -10.09
C ARG A 108 14.12 11.35 -10.04
N THR A 109 13.74 11.96 -8.92
CA THR A 109 13.77 13.42 -8.80
C THR A 109 15.20 13.96 -8.75
N ALA A 110 16.17 13.24 -8.16
CA ALA A 110 17.56 13.64 -8.22
C ALA A 110 18.11 13.60 -9.65
N ASP A 111 17.78 12.57 -10.43
CA ASP A 111 18.25 12.47 -11.82
C ASP A 111 17.50 13.41 -12.77
N GLU A 112 16.18 13.55 -12.63
CA GLU A 112 15.41 14.56 -13.37
C GLU A 112 15.75 15.99 -12.96
N LEU A 113 16.07 16.26 -11.69
CA LEU A 113 16.62 17.56 -11.27
C LEU A 113 17.97 17.79 -11.91
N ARG A 114 18.84 16.77 -12.01
CA ARG A 114 20.14 16.88 -12.68
C ARG A 114 19.97 17.12 -14.17
N GLU A 115 19.06 16.44 -14.85
CA GLU A 115 18.76 16.70 -16.27
C GLU A 115 18.14 18.09 -16.46
N ARG A 116 17.18 18.51 -15.64
CA ARG A 116 16.60 19.87 -15.68
C ARG A 116 17.62 20.97 -15.39
N LEU A 117 18.55 20.73 -14.47
CA LEU A 117 19.63 21.68 -14.16
C LEU A 117 20.61 21.80 -15.35
N GLN A 118 20.88 20.69 -16.06
CA GLN A 118 21.72 20.68 -17.26
C GLN A 118 21.05 21.38 -18.44
N THR A 119 19.75 21.20 -18.66
CA THR A 119 19.01 21.89 -19.74
C THR A 119 18.86 23.39 -19.46
N THR A 120 18.63 23.78 -18.20
CA THR A 120 18.58 25.20 -17.79
C THR A 120 19.94 25.89 -17.84
N LYS A 121 21.06 25.18 -17.58
CA LYS A 121 22.39 25.79 -17.68
C LYS A 121 22.80 26.15 -19.11
N ARG A 122 22.16 25.58 -20.15
CA ARG A 122 22.47 25.89 -21.55
C ARG A 122 21.70 27.09 -22.12
N GLU A 123 20.59 27.50 -21.50
CA GLU A 123 19.84 28.69 -21.92
C GLU A 123 20.40 30.01 -21.37
N ARG A 124 21.25 29.98 -20.33
CA ARG A 124 21.90 31.19 -19.79
C ARG A 124 23.25 31.46 -20.47
N SER A 125 23.31 31.36 -21.80
CA SER A 125 24.45 31.80 -22.62
C SER A 125 24.00 32.12 -24.06
N GLU A 126 22.83 32.73 -24.24
CA GLU A 126 22.33 33.27 -25.52
C GLU A 126 21.22 34.27 -25.12
N SER A 127 21.29 35.59 -25.24
CA SER A 127 22.16 36.48 -25.99
C SER A 127 22.31 37.80 -25.23
N ILE A 128 23.54 38.26 -25.10
CA ILE A 128 23.84 39.70 -25.10
C ILE A 128 24.68 39.90 -26.36
N GLU A 129 24.03 40.16 -27.49
CA GLU A 129 24.51 41.06 -28.55
C GLU A 129 23.36 41.39 -29.51
#